data_AF-A0A1V4R547-F1
#
_entry.id   AF-A0A1V4R547-F1
#
_cell.length_a   1.000
_cell.length_b   1.000
_cell.length_c   1.000
_cell.angle_alpha   90.00
_cell.angle_beta   90.00
_cell.angle_gamma   90.00
#
_symmetry.space_group_name_H-M   'P 1'
#
loop_
_entity.id
_entity.type
_entity.pdbx_description
1 polymer ?
#
loop_
_entity_poly.entity_id
_entity_poly.type
_entity_poly.pdbx_seq_one_letter_code
_entity_poly.pdbx_strand_id
1 'polypeptide(L)'
;MYERFKLVTYPRTDSRYITKDMIPTLKQRLQQVAKAGYNGKVQPLLQKELNPSARFVNDAKVSDHHAIIPTEIPVHLNLLSNDEKKIYDLVVKRFITVLYPPYKFEQIAVMLEIEKETFRTTGRIVKELGWRAVSSIMKDDDDDEVSTHS
;
A
#
# COMPACT_ATOMS: atom_id res chain seq x y z
N MET A 1 -20.73 1.40 -6.06
CA MET A 1 -19.40 0.77 -6.21
C MET A 1 -19.43 -0.64 -6.80
N TYR A 2 -19.77 -1.70 -6.04
CA TYR A 2 -19.78 -3.09 -6.55
C TYR A 2 -21.05 -3.43 -7.36
N GLU A 3 -22.23 -3.24 -6.78
CA GLU A 3 -23.50 -3.70 -7.37
C GLU A 3 -23.88 -2.93 -8.64
N ARG A 4 -23.61 -1.61 -8.66
CA ARG A 4 -23.99 -0.73 -9.77
C ARG A 4 -22.92 -0.59 -10.86
N PHE A 5 -21.64 -0.49 -10.46
CA PHE A 5 -20.55 -0.14 -11.37
C PHE A 5 -19.47 -1.22 -11.49
N LYS A 6 -19.46 -2.22 -10.60
CA LYS A 6 -18.46 -3.31 -10.55
C LYS A 6 -17.00 -2.84 -10.60
N LEU A 7 -16.69 -1.67 -10.01
CA LEU A 7 -15.34 -1.06 -10.07
C LEU A 7 -14.33 -1.68 -9.10
N VAL A 8 -14.83 -2.35 -8.08
CA VAL A 8 -14.05 -3.11 -7.09
C VAL A 8 -14.60 -4.52 -7.02
N THR A 9 -13.85 -5.47 -6.48
CA THR A 9 -14.31 -6.83 -6.24
C THR A 9 -15.26 -6.91 -5.04
N TYR A 10 -15.79 -8.10 -4.77
CA TYR A 10 -16.85 -8.31 -3.78
C TYR A 10 -16.50 -7.70 -2.41
N PRO A 11 -17.32 -6.77 -1.87
CA PRO A 11 -16.92 -5.94 -0.74
C PRO A 11 -17.15 -6.57 0.64
N ARG A 12 -17.82 -7.73 0.73
CA ARG A 12 -18.02 -8.45 2.00
C ARG A 12 -17.00 -9.57 2.10
N THR A 13 -15.81 -9.21 2.54
CA THR A 13 -14.68 -10.13 2.68
C THR A 13 -13.86 -9.69 3.89
N ASP A 14 -13.40 -10.66 4.67
CA ASP A 14 -12.41 -10.47 5.74
C ASP A 14 -10.98 -10.75 5.25
N SER A 15 -10.83 -11.28 4.04
CA SER A 15 -9.54 -11.60 3.46
C SER A 15 -8.73 -10.35 3.10
N ARG A 16 -7.44 -10.42 3.38
CA ARG A 16 -6.43 -9.45 2.95
C ARG A 16 -5.55 -9.98 1.82
N TYR A 17 -5.87 -11.17 1.30
CA TYR A 17 -5.09 -11.89 0.31
C TYR A 17 -5.85 -12.03 -1.00
N ILE A 18 -5.11 -12.06 -2.10
CA ILE A 18 -5.57 -12.53 -3.40
C ILE A 18 -4.97 -13.91 -3.69
N THR A 19 -5.59 -14.62 -4.61
CA THR A 19 -5.13 -15.91 -5.11
C THR A 19 -4.10 -15.73 -6.24
N LYS A 20 -3.30 -16.76 -6.52
CA LYS A 20 -2.23 -16.71 -7.53
C LYS A 20 -2.75 -16.55 -8.95
N ASP A 21 -3.91 -17.11 -9.26
CA ASP A 21 -4.58 -16.99 -10.57
C ASP A 21 -5.01 -15.56 -10.90
N MET A 22 -5.09 -14.68 -9.89
CA MET A 22 -5.36 -13.26 -10.11
C MET A 22 -4.12 -12.45 -10.54
N ILE A 23 -2.90 -12.97 -10.35
CA ILE A 23 -1.65 -12.26 -10.70
C ILE A 23 -1.63 -11.74 -12.15
N PRO A 24 -1.99 -12.55 -13.18
CA PRO A 24 -1.99 -12.09 -14.57
C PRO A 24 -2.88 -10.87 -14.81
N THR A 25 -3.90 -10.65 -13.99
CA THR A 25 -4.85 -9.53 -14.14
C THR A 25 -4.34 -8.20 -13.57
N LEU A 26 -3.32 -8.24 -12.69
CA LEU A 26 -2.85 -7.06 -11.95
C LEU A 26 -2.40 -5.93 -12.87
N LYS A 27 -1.74 -6.28 -13.99
CA LYS A 27 -1.30 -5.30 -14.99
C LYS A 27 -2.47 -4.56 -15.64
N GLN A 28 -3.53 -5.28 -16.01
CA GLN A 28 -4.73 -4.68 -16.60
C GLN A 28 -5.47 -3.80 -15.58
N ARG A 29 -5.58 -4.23 -14.33
CA ARG A 29 -6.17 -3.44 -13.24
C ARG A 29 -5.40 -2.14 -13.03
N LEU A 30 -4.07 -2.20 -12.97
CA LEU A 30 -3.22 -1.00 -12.91
C LEU A 30 -3.44 -0.06 -14.09
N GLN A 31 -3.57 -0.57 -15.32
CA GLN A 31 -3.85 0.27 -16.49
C GLN A 31 -5.17 1.03 -16.37
N GLN A 32 -6.24 0.41 -15.86
CA GLN A 32 -7.51 1.13 -15.64
C GLN A 32 -7.39 2.16 -14.53
N VAL A 33 -6.70 1.81 -13.45
CA VAL A 33 -6.40 2.73 -12.35
C VAL A 33 -5.59 3.95 -12.85
N ALA A 34 -4.63 3.75 -13.74
CA ALA A 34 -3.86 4.85 -14.35
C ALA A 34 -4.78 5.78 -15.16
N LYS A 35 -5.67 5.22 -15.99
CA LYS A 35 -6.67 5.99 -16.76
C LYS A 35 -7.67 6.73 -15.88
N ALA A 36 -7.92 6.23 -14.67
CA ALA A 36 -8.79 6.86 -13.67
C ALA A 36 -8.14 8.05 -12.94
N GLY A 37 -6.93 8.49 -13.33
CA GLY A 37 -6.27 9.67 -12.75
C GLY A 37 -5.15 9.36 -11.75
N TYR A 38 -4.82 8.08 -11.53
CA TYR A 38 -3.72 7.67 -10.64
C TYR A 38 -2.39 7.44 -11.37
N ASN A 39 -2.28 7.91 -12.61
CA ASN A 39 -1.15 7.65 -13.51
C ASN A 39 0.22 7.90 -12.86
N GLY A 40 0.39 9.01 -12.12
CA GLY A 40 1.66 9.36 -11.49
C GLY A 40 2.19 8.32 -10.48
N LYS A 41 1.30 7.56 -9.82
CA LYS A 41 1.69 6.47 -8.90
C LYS A 41 1.70 5.10 -9.58
N VAL A 42 1.07 4.95 -10.74
CA VAL A 42 1.00 3.66 -11.43
C VAL A 42 2.12 3.47 -12.46
N GLN A 43 2.54 4.53 -13.14
CA GLN A 43 3.57 4.46 -14.19
C GLN A 43 4.84 3.73 -13.75
N PRO A 44 5.43 3.99 -12.56
CA PRO A 44 6.61 3.27 -12.10
C PRO A 44 6.41 1.76 -11.95
N LEU A 45 5.18 1.32 -11.63
CA LEU A 45 4.82 -0.09 -11.51
C LEU A 45 4.63 -0.76 -12.87
N LEU A 46 4.14 -0.03 -13.88
CA LEU A 46 3.92 -0.57 -15.23
C LEU A 46 5.20 -0.67 -16.06
N GLN A 47 6.23 0.10 -15.72
CA GLN A 47 7.54 0.09 -16.40
C GLN A 47 8.43 -1.08 -15.97
N LYS A 48 8.06 -1.81 -14.92
CA LYS A 48 8.80 -2.94 -14.38
C LYS A 48 7.92 -4.18 -14.37
N GLU A 49 8.53 -5.35 -14.32
CA GLU A 49 7.78 -6.57 -13.99
C GLU A 49 7.25 -6.45 -12.55
N LEU A 50 5.96 -6.77 -12.39
CA LEU A 50 5.38 -6.86 -11.07
C LEU A 50 5.96 -8.09 -10.38
N ASN A 51 6.42 -7.92 -9.14
CA ASN A 51 6.87 -9.01 -8.29
C ASN A 51 5.91 -9.18 -7.10
N PRO A 52 4.70 -9.76 -7.30
CA PRO A 52 3.78 -10.02 -6.20
C PRO A 52 4.43 -10.91 -5.14
N SER A 53 4.22 -10.58 -3.87
CA SER A 53 4.82 -11.30 -2.75
C SER A 53 3.77 -12.05 -1.94
N ALA A 54 4.22 -13.02 -1.15
CA ALA A 54 3.38 -13.77 -0.22
C ALA A 54 2.69 -12.89 0.86
N ARG A 55 3.05 -11.60 0.95
CA ARG A 55 2.41 -10.62 1.85
C ARG A 55 0.96 -10.34 1.47
N PHE A 56 0.61 -10.47 0.19
CA PHE A 56 -0.76 -10.24 -0.30
C PHE A 56 -1.23 -11.29 -1.32
N VAL A 57 -0.35 -12.17 -1.85
CA VAL A 57 -0.75 -13.32 -2.66
C VAL A 57 -0.59 -14.60 -1.84
N ASN A 58 -1.69 -15.22 -1.42
CA ASN A 58 -1.65 -16.47 -0.69
C ASN A 58 -3.00 -17.19 -0.73
N ASP A 59 -3.10 -18.23 -1.57
CA ASP A 59 -4.33 -19.02 -1.74
C ASP A 59 -4.85 -19.61 -0.42
N ALA A 60 -3.94 -20.08 0.45
CA ALA A 60 -4.30 -20.69 1.73
C ALA A 60 -4.82 -19.70 2.78
N LYS A 61 -4.70 -18.39 2.51
CA LYS A 61 -5.20 -17.32 3.40
C LYS A 61 -6.37 -16.55 2.80
N VAL A 62 -6.91 -17.04 1.69
CA VAL A 62 -8.18 -16.55 1.12
C VAL A 62 -9.31 -17.33 1.78
N SER A 63 -10.28 -16.61 2.35
CA SER A 63 -11.51 -17.17 2.89
C SER A 63 -12.51 -17.40 1.74
N ASP A 64 -13.82 -17.30 1.98
CA ASP A 64 -14.84 -17.41 0.93
C ASP A 64 -14.65 -16.39 -0.21
N HIS A 65 -13.99 -15.27 0.10
CA HIS A 65 -13.68 -14.22 -0.85
C HIS A 65 -12.24 -13.73 -0.71
N HIS A 66 -11.67 -13.26 -1.81
CA HIS A 66 -10.36 -12.60 -1.82
C HIS A 66 -10.46 -11.14 -1.37
N ALA A 67 -9.32 -10.44 -1.26
CA ALA A 67 -9.26 -9.03 -0.86
C ALA A 67 -9.99 -8.10 -1.84
N ILE A 68 -10.53 -6.98 -1.33
CA ILE A 68 -11.14 -5.94 -2.16
C ILE A 68 -10.05 -5.24 -2.99
N ILE A 69 -10.11 -5.37 -4.32
CA ILE A 69 -9.19 -4.73 -5.27
C ILE A 69 -9.97 -4.08 -6.43
N PRO A 70 -9.41 -3.08 -7.13
CA PRO A 70 -10.01 -2.51 -8.34
C PRO A 70 -10.16 -3.58 -9.43
N THR A 71 -11.23 -3.53 -10.23
CA THR A 71 -11.44 -4.43 -11.37
C THR A 71 -10.74 -3.96 -12.63
N GLU A 72 -10.80 -4.79 -13.67
CA GLU A 72 -10.27 -4.54 -15.01
C GLU A 72 -11.20 -3.65 -15.87
N ILE A 73 -12.33 -3.22 -15.30
CA ILE A 73 -13.35 -2.43 -15.98
C ILE A 73 -12.90 -0.95 -16.00
N PRO A 74 -13.10 -0.24 -17.12
CA PRO A 74 -12.85 1.20 -17.19
C PRO A 74 -13.62 1.98 -16.13
N VAL A 75 -12.91 2.89 -15.44
CA VAL A 75 -13.48 3.66 -14.34
C VAL A 75 -13.79 5.08 -14.80
N HIS A 76 -15.06 5.46 -14.74
CA HIS A 76 -15.51 6.83 -14.98
C HIS A 76 -15.83 7.50 -13.65
N LEU A 77 -14.81 8.09 -13.00
CA LEU A 77 -14.97 8.70 -11.67
C LEU A 77 -16.08 9.77 -11.63
N ASN A 78 -16.35 10.45 -12.73
CA ASN A 78 -17.39 11.48 -12.80
C ASN A 78 -18.81 10.96 -12.55
N LEU A 79 -19.05 9.65 -12.73
CA LEU A 79 -20.34 9.01 -12.49
C LEU A 79 -20.55 8.62 -11.02
N LEU A 80 -19.50 8.70 -10.20
CA LEU A 80 -19.53 8.32 -8.79
C LEU A 80 -19.93 9.50 -7.90
N SER A 81 -20.66 9.19 -6.82
CA SER A 81 -20.87 10.16 -5.74
C SER A 81 -19.54 10.51 -5.05
N ASN A 82 -19.53 11.57 -4.24
CA ASN A 82 -18.33 11.96 -3.49
C ASN A 82 -17.85 10.87 -2.53
N ASP A 83 -18.77 10.18 -1.86
CA ASP A 83 -18.41 9.10 -0.94
C ASP A 83 -17.92 7.86 -1.69
N GLU A 84 -18.54 7.54 -2.83
CA GLU A 84 -18.03 6.47 -3.70
C GLU A 84 -16.63 6.78 -4.21
N LYS A 85 -16.33 8.02 -4.62
CA LYS A 85 -14.96 8.43 -5.02
C LYS A 85 -13.97 8.24 -3.89
N LYS A 86 -14.32 8.65 -2.65
CA LYS A 86 -13.44 8.46 -1.47
C LYS A 86 -13.18 6.99 -1.19
N ILE A 87 -14.20 6.15 -1.24
CA ILE A 87 -14.04 4.70 -1.05
C ILE A 87 -13.17 4.11 -2.16
N TYR A 88 -13.39 4.50 -3.42
CA TYR A 88 -12.54 4.08 -4.53
C TYR A 88 -11.07 4.42 -4.28
N ASP A 89 -10.82 5.66 -3.85
CA ASP A 89 -9.50 6.19 -3.63
C ASP A 89 -8.75 5.41 -2.54
N LEU A 90 -9.44 5.05 -1.46
CA LEU A 90 -8.87 4.19 -0.41
C LEU A 90 -8.48 2.80 -0.95
N VAL A 91 -9.38 2.16 -1.72
CA VAL A 91 -9.11 0.84 -2.31
C VAL A 91 -7.93 0.91 -3.29
N VAL A 92 -7.91 1.90 -4.18
CA VAL A 92 -6.84 2.10 -5.16
C VAL A 92 -5.51 2.40 -4.49
N LYS A 93 -5.47 3.32 -3.52
CA LYS A 93 -4.24 3.64 -2.79
C LYS A 93 -3.69 2.39 -2.12
N ARG A 94 -4.54 1.59 -1.46
CA ARG A 94 -4.11 0.36 -0.82
C ARG A 94 -3.58 -0.65 -1.85
N PHE A 95 -4.28 -0.83 -2.96
CA PHE A 95 -3.89 -1.72 -4.07
C PHE A 95 -2.53 -1.34 -4.67
N ILE A 96 -2.30 -0.06 -4.95
CA ILE A 96 -1.01 0.43 -5.45
C ILE A 96 0.07 0.23 -4.39
N THR A 97 -0.21 0.57 -3.12
CA THR A 97 0.76 0.49 -2.01
C THR A 97 1.33 -0.93 -1.83
N VAL A 98 0.51 -1.98 -1.93
CA VAL A 98 1.00 -3.36 -1.75
C VAL A 98 1.86 -3.86 -2.92
N LEU A 99 1.80 -3.19 -4.07
CA LEU A 99 2.61 -3.50 -5.26
C LEU A 99 3.94 -2.71 -5.31
N TYR A 100 4.10 -1.70 -4.47
CA TYR A 100 5.35 -0.95 -4.35
C TYR A 100 6.42 -1.74 -3.58
N PRO A 101 7.72 -1.48 -3.86
CA PRO A 101 8.81 -2.08 -3.11
C PRO A 101 8.79 -1.67 -1.63
N PRO A 102 9.52 -2.41 -0.76
CA PRO A 102 9.64 -2.05 0.66
C PRO A 102 10.25 -0.66 0.83
N TYR A 103 9.80 0.04 1.87
CA TYR A 103 10.50 1.21 2.40
C TYR A 103 11.83 0.74 3.02
N LYS A 104 12.95 1.37 2.65
CA LYS A 104 14.28 1.05 3.16
C LYS A 104 14.87 2.28 3.83
N PHE A 105 15.38 2.09 5.04
CA PHE A 105 16.07 3.10 5.82
C PHE A 105 17.23 2.46 6.57
N GLU A 106 18.24 3.25 6.89
CA GLU A 106 19.32 2.89 7.80
C GLU A 106 18.98 3.45 9.18
N GLN A 107 18.97 2.59 10.19
CA GLN A 107 18.81 3.01 11.58
C GLN A 107 20.18 3.09 12.23
N ILE A 108 20.50 4.26 12.76
CA ILE A 108 21.70 4.51 13.55
C ILE A 108 21.27 4.52 15.01
N ALA A 109 21.89 3.72 15.85
CA ALA A 109 21.67 3.72 17.29
C ALA A 109 22.97 4.09 18.00
N VAL A 110 22.93 5.11 18.84
CA VAL A 110 24.05 5.53 19.68
C VAL A 110 23.70 5.22 21.12
N MET A 111 24.57 4.43 21.75
CA MET A 111 24.52 4.13 23.18
C MET A 111 25.63 4.95 23.85
N LEU A 112 25.28 5.71 24.89
CA LEU A 112 26.22 6.48 25.69
C LEU A 112 26.12 6.00 27.13
N GLU A 113 27.25 5.67 27.73
CA GLU A 113 27.33 5.32 29.14
C GLU A 113 28.01 6.47 29.89
N ILE A 114 27.32 7.04 30.88
CA ILE A 114 27.83 8.09 31.75
C ILE A 114 27.68 7.59 33.18
N GLU A 115 28.81 7.35 33.84
CA GLU A 115 28.87 6.68 35.15
C GLU A 115 28.21 5.29 35.15
N LYS A 116 26.99 5.16 35.70
CA LYS A 116 26.20 3.91 35.71
C LYS A 116 24.90 4.05 34.92
N GLU A 117 24.71 5.18 34.26
CA GLU A 117 23.52 5.48 33.47
C GLU A 117 23.79 5.24 31.99
N THR A 118 22.82 4.60 31.32
CA THR A 118 22.90 4.31 29.89
C THR A 118 21.85 5.13 29.14
N PHE A 119 22.32 5.97 28.22
CA PHE A 119 21.48 6.73 27.31
C PHE A 119 21.47 6.08 25.94
N ARG A 120 20.29 6.03 25.32
CA ARG A 120 20.12 5.54 23.95
C ARG A 120 19.45 6.62 23.12
N THR A 121 20.04 6.89 21.96
CA THR A 121 19.38 7.69 20.92
C THR A 121 19.42 6.93 19.59
N THR A 122 18.41 7.14 18.76
CA THR A 122 18.35 6.54 17.42
C THR A 122 18.02 7.59 16.39
N GLY A 123 18.68 7.53 15.24
CA GLY A 123 18.34 8.29 14.04
C GLY A 123 18.02 7.36 12.88
N ARG A 124 17.29 7.87 11.88
CA ARG A 124 16.95 7.13 10.66
C ARG A 124 17.38 7.91 9.42
N ILE A 125 17.99 7.23 8.45
CA ILE A 125 18.32 7.78 7.13
C ILE A 125 17.52 7.02 6.08
N VAL A 126 16.60 7.70 5.40
CA VAL A 126 15.80 7.09 4.33
C VAL A 126 16.68 6.79 3.12
N LYS A 127 16.65 5.54 2.64
CA LYS A 127 17.37 5.11 1.43
C LYS A 127 16.43 4.95 0.24
N GLU A 128 15.25 4.35 0.46
CA GLU A 128 14.22 4.18 -0.55
C GLU A 128 12.83 4.39 0.07
N LEU A 129 12.02 5.30 -0.47
CA LEU A 129 10.65 5.53 0.04
C LEU A 129 9.73 4.32 -0.13
N GLY A 130 9.95 3.50 -1.15
CA GLY A 130 9.12 2.33 -1.43
C GLY A 130 7.62 2.64 -1.40
N TRP A 131 6.85 1.81 -0.72
CA TRP A 131 5.41 1.97 -0.54
C TRP A 131 4.99 3.29 0.14
N ARG A 132 5.87 3.95 0.93
CA ARG A 132 5.58 5.28 1.51
C ARG A 132 5.40 6.35 0.43
N ALA A 133 5.98 6.16 -0.76
CA ALA A 133 5.79 7.09 -1.88
C ALA A 133 4.32 7.18 -2.36
N VAL A 134 3.48 6.18 -2.05
CA VAL A 134 2.05 6.18 -2.42
C VAL A 134 1.23 7.02 -1.45
N SER A 135 1.57 6.93 -0.15
CA SER A 135 0.85 7.57 0.95
C SER A 135 1.55 8.86 1.37
N SER A 136 1.09 10.00 0.88
CA SER A 136 1.46 11.31 1.42
C SER A 136 0.85 11.58 2.82
N ILE A 137 0.25 10.58 3.47
CA ILE A 137 -0.60 10.73 4.66
C ILE A 137 0.18 10.49 5.97
N MET A 138 1.36 9.88 5.93
CA MET A 138 2.23 9.80 7.11
C MET A 138 3.32 10.85 6.98
N LYS A 139 2.98 12.09 7.40
CA LYS A 139 4.00 13.05 7.85
C LYS A 139 4.89 12.33 8.87
N ASP A 140 6.19 12.55 8.75
CA ASP A 140 7.21 12.04 9.65
C ASP A 140 7.00 12.60 11.07
N ASP A 141 6.02 12.08 11.81
CA ASP A 141 5.84 12.31 13.25
C ASP A 141 6.55 11.21 14.07
N ASP A 142 7.46 10.44 13.45
CA ASP A 142 8.16 9.30 14.05
C ASP A 142 9.62 9.64 14.43
N ASP A 143 9.96 10.94 14.46
CA ASP A 143 11.22 11.48 14.99
C ASP A 143 10.91 12.16 16.34
N ASP A 144 10.96 11.38 17.43
CA ASP A 144 11.36 11.79 18.80
C ASP A 144 10.78 10.83 19.88
N GLU A 145 11.22 9.57 19.91
CA GLU A 145 11.15 8.78 21.15
C GLU A 145 12.51 8.83 21.87
N VAL A 146 12.71 9.85 22.69
CA VAL A 146 13.74 9.84 23.73
C VAL A 146 13.22 8.96 24.86
N SER A 147 13.52 7.66 24.80
CA SER A 147 13.29 6.76 25.94
C SER A 147 14.36 7.00 27.01
N THR A 148 14.07 7.87 27.97
CA THR A 148 14.79 7.91 29.26
C THR A 148 14.27 6.76 30.12
N HIS A 149 15.06 5.70 30.32
CA HIS A 149 14.85 4.81 31.45
C HIS A 149 15.51 5.45 32.68
N SER A 150 14.72 5.63 33.74
CA SER A 150 15.17 5.91 35.11
C SER A 150 15.04 4.64 35.96
#